data_AF-A0A9X8YN24-F1
#
_entry.id   AF-A0A9X8YN24-F1
#
_cell.length_a   1.000
_cell.length_b   1.000
_cell.length_c   1.000
_cell.angle_alpha   90.00
_cell.angle_beta   90.00
_cell.angle_gamma   90.00
#
_symmetry.space_group_name_H-M   'P 1'
#
loop_
_entity.id
_entity.type
_entity.pdbx_description
1 polymer ?
#
loop_
_entity_poly.entity_id
_entity_poly.type
_entity_poly.pdbx_seq_one_letter_code
_entity_poly.pdbx_strand_id
1 'polypeptide(L)'
;AELKSHDTLIISAPMYNFNIPTQLKIYFDLIARAGQTFRYTSAGAEGLVTGKKAIVISSRGGVHADTPTDLITPYVKLFLGF
;
A
#
# COMPACT_ATOMS: atom_id res chain seq x y z
N ALA A 1 -9.76 -10.63 7.66
CA ALA A 1 -9.80 -10.70 9.13
C ALA A 1 -8.53 -10.08 9.70
N GLU A 2 -7.35 -10.64 9.41
CA GLU A 2 -6.04 -10.15 9.90
C GLU A 2 -5.79 -8.64 9.67
N LEU A 3 -5.87 -8.15 8.43
CA LEU A 3 -5.60 -6.72 8.13
C LEU A 3 -6.47 -5.74 8.94
N LYS A 4 -7.74 -6.11 9.19
CA LYS A 4 -8.69 -5.25 9.92
C LYS A 4 -8.52 -5.32 11.43
N SER A 5 -7.96 -6.42 11.96
CA SER A 5 -7.84 -6.69 13.40
C SER A 5 -6.63 -6.04 14.06
N HIS A 6 -5.85 -5.25 13.32
CA HIS A 6 -4.68 -4.54 13.83
C HIS A 6 -4.87 -3.03 13.68
N ASP A 7 -4.31 -2.25 14.59
CA ASP A 7 -4.36 -0.78 14.53
C ASP A 7 -3.17 -0.19 13.77
N THR A 8 -2.01 -0.86 13.86
CA THR A 8 -0.78 -0.45 13.18
C THR A 8 -0.35 -1.51 12.18
N LEU A 9 -0.06 -1.08 10.96
CA LEU A 9 0.42 -1.91 9.87
C LEU A 9 1.88 -1.55 9.58
N ILE A 10 2.80 -2.48 9.79
CA ILE A 10 4.21 -2.30 9.44
C ILE A 10 4.47 -3.04 8.13
N ILE A 11 4.87 -2.31 7.09
CA ILE A 11 5.02 -2.83 5.73
C ILE A 11 6.46 -2.62 5.27
N SER A 12 7.16 -3.73 4.97
CA SER A 12 8.46 -3.67 4.30
C SER A 12 8.25 -3.59 2.79
N ALA A 13 8.73 -2.53 2.16
CA ALA A 13 8.60 -2.28 0.73
C ALA A 13 9.96 -1.89 0.11
N PRO A 14 10.94 -2.81 0.08
CA PRO A 14 12.23 -2.54 -0.53
C PRO A 14 12.09 -2.34 -2.05
N MET A 15 12.97 -1.54 -2.65
CA MET A 15 12.96 -1.27 -4.08
C MET A 15 13.67 -2.37 -4.86
N TYR A 16 12.93 -3.12 -5.67
CA TYR A 16 13.45 -4.03 -6.69
C TYR A 16 12.99 -3.56 -8.08
N ASN A 17 13.95 -3.20 -8.95
CA ASN A 17 13.67 -2.74 -10.32
C ASN A 17 12.62 -1.61 -10.37
N PHE A 18 12.81 -0.56 -9.55
CA PHE A 18 11.90 0.60 -9.43
C PHE A 18 10.48 0.27 -8.95
N ASN A 19 10.25 -0.93 -8.43
CA ASN A 19 8.96 -1.39 -7.94
C ASN A 19 9.07 -2.04 -6.55
N ILE A 20 7.92 -2.33 -5.93
CA ILE A 20 7.86 -3.18 -4.74
C ILE A 20 8.13 -4.65 -5.09
N PRO A 21 8.51 -5.50 -4.12
CA PRO A 21 8.69 -6.92 -4.38
C PRO A 21 7.38 -7.58 -4.80
N THR A 22 7.47 -8.58 -5.69
CA THR A 22 6.32 -9.36 -6.16
C THR A 22 5.55 -9.99 -4.99
N GLN A 23 6.22 -10.40 -3.91
CA GLN A 23 5.58 -10.95 -2.72
C GLN A 23 4.62 -9.95 -2.06
N LEU A 24 5.02 -8.68 -1.94
CA LEU A 24 4.16 -7.62 -1.42
C LEU A 24 3.04 -7.31 -2.40
N LYS A 25 3.33 -7.29 -3.71
CA LYS A 25 2.33 -7.06 -4.75
C LYS A 25 1.24 -8.12 -4.76
N ILE A 26 1.61 -9.40 -4.62
CA ILE A 26 0.65 -10.51 -4.50
C ILE A 26 -0.25 -10.31 -3.27
N TYR A 27 0.33 -9.92 -2.13
CA TYR A 27 -0.47 -9.63 -0.93
C TYR A 27 -1.46 -8.49 -1.19
N PHE A 28 -1.01 -7.38 -1.79
CA PHE A 28 -1.86 -6.26 -2.18
C PHE A 28 -3.01 -6.68 -3.11
N ASP A 29 -2.72 -7.50 -4.12
CA ASP A 29 -3.74 -8.00 -5.05
C ASP A 29 -4.80 -8.86 -4.35
N LEU A 30 -4.42 -9.65 -3.34
CA LEU A 30 -5.35 -10.50 -2.59
C LEU A 30 -6.20 -9.73 -1.58
N ILE A 31 -5.69 -8.63 -1.02
CA ILE A 31 -6.45 -7.82 -0.05
C ILE A 31 -7.32 -6.76 -0.72
N ALA A 32 -7.03 -6.31 -1.94
CA ALA A 32 -7.84 -5.35 -2.68
C ALA A 32 -9.12 -6.00 -3.23
N ARG A 33 -10.19 -6.02 -2.43
CA ARG A 33 -11.44 -6.74 -2.72
C ARG A 33 -12.65 -5.83 -2.53
N ALA A 34 -13.44 -5.67 -3.59
CA ALA A 34 -14.69 -4.92 -3.56
C ALA A 34 -15.67 -5.50 -2.53
N GLY A 35 -16.33 -4.62 -1.76
CA GLY A 35 -17.21 -4.97 -0.64
C GLY A 35 -16.48 -5.46 0.62
N GLN A 36 -15.14 -5.60 0.59
CA GLN A 36 -14.35 -6.09 1.72
C GLN A 36 -13.38 -5.03 2.22
N THR A 37 -12.52 -4.50 1.37
CA THR A 37 -11.52 -3.47 1.72
C THR A 37 -11.77 -2.13 1.08
N PHE A 38 -12.58 -2.09 0.03
CA PHE A 38 -13.16 -0.87 -0.53
C PHE A 38 -14.58 -1.15 -1.05
N ARG A 39 -15.36 -0.10 -1.31
CA ARG A 39 -16.63 -0.17 -2.05
C ARG A 39 -16.75 0.98 -3.03
N TYR A 40 -17.67 0.87 -3.98
CA TYR A 40 -18.04 1.96 -4.87
C TYR A 40 -19.25 2.71 -4.32
N THR A 41 -19.18 4.04 -4.38
CA THR A 41 -20.25 4.97 -4.04
C THR A 41 -20.48 5.92 -5.22
N SER A 42 -21.52 6.76 -5.16
CA SER A 42 -21.73 7.82 -6.15
C SER A 42 -20.59 8.86 -6.19
N ALA A 43 -19.81 8.98 -5.12
CA ALA A 43 -18.64 9.86 -5.03
C ALA A 43 -17.33 9.19 -5.47
N GLY A 44 -17.35 7.91 -5.85
CA GLY A 44 -16.17 7.13 -6.21
C GLY A 44 -15.88 5.97 -5.25
N ALA A 45 -14.65 5.46 -5.29
CA ALA A 45 -14.21 4.39 -4.41
C ALA A 45 -13.97 4.90 -2.98
N GLU A 46 -14.49 4.18 -1.99
CA GLU A 46 -14.34 4.47 -0.56
C GLU A 46 -13.70 3.26 0.13
N GLY A 47 -12.65 3.47 0.93
CA GLY A 47 -12.03 2.39 1.69
C GLY A 47 -12.81 1.98 2.93
N LEU A 48 -12.64 0.70 3.28
CA LEU A 48 -13.30 0.04 4.40
C LEU A 48 -12.31 -0.45 5.46
N VAL A 49 -11.03 -0.13 5.30
CA VAL A 49 -9.95 -0.43 6.26
C VAL A 49 -9.55 0.87 6.95
N THR A 50 -10.46 1.37 7.79
CA THR A 50 -10.35 2.70 8.40
C THR A 50 -9.68 2.67 9.78
N GLY A 51 -9.22 3.85 10.24
CA GLY A 51 -8.66 4.03 11.58
C GLY A 51 -7.30 3.37 11.79
N LYS A 52 -6.55 3.13 10.71
CA LYS A 52 -5.25 2.42 10.75
C LYS A 52 -4.08 3.38 10.62
N LYS A 53 -2.99 3.07 11.32
CA LYS A 53 -1.69 3.71 11.10
C LYS A 53 -0.80 2.79 10.27
N ALA A 54 -0.43 3.21 9.07
CA ALA A 54 0.55 2.47 8.26
C ALA A 54 1.95 3.07 8.43
N ILE A 55 2.95 2.21 8.66
CA ILE A 55 4.38 2.54 8.69
C ILE A 55 5.05 1.74 7.57
N VAL A 56 5.56 2.45 6.56
CA VAL A 56 6.23 1.82 5.42
C VAL A 56 7.74 1.99 5.57
N ILE A 57 8.46 0.87 5.60
CA ILE A 57 9.92 0.83 5.65
C ILE A 57 10.42 0.42 4.26
N SER A 58 11.01 1.37 3.52
CA SER A 58 11.48 1.15 2.15
C SER A 58 12.99 1.35 2.07
N SER A 59 13.73 0.25 1.91
CA SER A 59 15.16 0.27 1.63
C SER A 59 15.42 0.31 0.11
N ARG A 60 16.51 0.98 -0.28
CA ARG A 60 16.92 1.12 -1.68
C ARG A 60 18.45 1.03 -1.75
N GLY A 61 18.98 0.55 -2.89
CA GLY A 61 20.41 0.58 -3.14
C GLY A 61 20.94 1.98 -3.45
N GLY A 62 20.15 2.82 -4.12
CA GLY A 62 20.47 4.21 -4.46
C GLY A 62 19.63 5.24 -3.69
N VAL A 63 19.89 6.52 -3.96
CA VAL A 63 19.11 7.65 -3.42
C VAL A 63 18.00 8.02 -4.41
N HIS A 64 16.77 7.66 -4.07
CA HIS A 64 15.60 7.91 -4.92
C HIS A 64 14.57 8.85 -4.29
N ALA A 65 14.65 9.09 -2.97
CA ALA A 65 13.69 9.91 -2.24
C ALA A 65 13.57 11.30 -2.89
N ASP A 66 12.33 11.74 -3.08
CA ASP A 66 11.97 13.02 -3.70
C ASP A 66 12.54 13.21 -5.12
N THR A 67 12.81 12.12 -5.83
CA THR A 67 13.19 12.13 -7.25
C THR A 67 12.11 11.47 -8.13
N PRO A 68 12.09 11.73 -9.45
CA PRO A 68 11.19 11.04 -10.38
C PRO A 68 11.37 9.50 -10.44
N THR A 69 12.47 8.98 -9.91
CA THR A 69 12.75 7.53 -9.91
C THR A 69 12.14 6.81 -8.70
N ASP A 70 11.60 7.53 -7.71
CA ASP A 70 10.80 6.93 -6.64
C ASP A 70 9.34 6.76 -7.07
N LEU A 71 9.07 5.65 -7.74
CA LEU A 71 7.72 5.24 -8.11
C LEU A 71 7.00 4.49 -6.97
N ILE A 72 7.74 4.02 -5.95
CA ILE A 72 7.23 3.17 -4.88
C ILE A 72 6.44 4.00 -3.87
N THR A 73 7.01 5.11 -3.41
CA THR A 73 6.35 5.98 -2.41
C THR A 73 4.97 6.44 -2.87
N PRO A 74 4.77 7.01 -4.07
CA PRO A 74 3.44 7.39 -4.53
C PRO A 74 2.53 6.18 -4.75
N TYR A 75 3.05 5.07 -5.27
CA TYR A 75 2.26 3.85 -5.49
C TYR A 75 1.69 3.28 -4.17
N VAL A 76 2.53 3.11 -3.15
CA VAL A 76 2.10 2.55 -1.86
C VAL A 76 1.14 3.51 -1.15
N LYS A 77 1.37 4.83 -1.22
CA LYS A 77 0.43 5.82 -0.69
C LYS A 77 -0.92 5.76 -1.38
N LEU A 78 -0.94 5.63 -2.70
CA LEU A 78 -2.18 5.49 -3.47
C LEU A 78 -2.92 4.21 -3.08
N PHE A 79 -2.21 3.08 -3.03
CA PHE A 79 -2.81 1.79 -2.70
C PHE A 79 -3.37 1.75 -1.28
N LEU A 80 -2.68 2.32 -0.28
CA LEU A 80 -3.13 2.32 1.11
C LEU A 80 -4.06 3.48 1.46
N GLY A 81 -4.31 4.40 0.53
CA GLY A 81 -5.02 5.66 0.77
C GLY A 81 -6.54 5.59 0.66
N PHE A 82 -7.13 4.41 0.44
CA PHE A 82 -8.58 4.23 0.43
C PHE A 82 -9.18 4.21 1.83
#